data_AF-A0A2L0EJ28-F1
#
_entry.id   AF-A0A2L0EJ28-F1
#
_cell.length_a   1.000
_cell.length_b   1.000
_cell.length_c   1.000
_cell.angle_alpha   90.00
_cell.angle_beta   90.00
_cell.angle_gamma   90.00
#
_symmetry.space_group_name_H-M   'P 1'
#
loop_
_entity.id
_entity.type
_entity.pdbx_description
1 polymer ?
#
loop_
_entity_poly.entity_id
_entity_poly.type
_entity_poly.pdbx_seq_one_letter_code
_entity_poly.pdbx_strand_id
1 'polypeptide(L)'
;MHPILFRVPLPVWAVPLLWVFLIAAGVAVAGAVGLFLGKNKPGAAAAGIAGLALAALAFKFKESTYTLGPLPIYSYGVMLGLSLVVGWYLTLGLAERDGLPRETMANCYVVTAVAAVLGARVLYILTNLDEFDSLGAMFDIRRGGLVAYGGFLGGFVGSYLFLRSHQLPLLPWADVAVPSLASGLMITRIGCYLFGCDFGRPLGEGAPGWLKGLGTFPHWPEGTLEHGSGSPAWVQHVKERGLDASSHASLAVHPTQIYESLVGAGLLALLLLARRRQKFRGEIFLLFTFAYGVCRYLLELLRDDAERGSIPPSLPEHVLIPAGLLLFAVGYTIGFSRVLRNDVARKVTQALAFVPAVVMYLILKPETFGASATLQYSTSQAVALATGLAASFAFAVYYKAALDHPEQAMALNLPAGKTTAADDEDEDEDEDEDEDEDEANEKRRPQATAGGKASRERRGSAKGTDRAMAREGGGTADAPDTTGEG
;
A
#
# COMPACT_ATOMS: atom_id res chain seq x y z
N MET A 1 3.78 23.28 -6.03
CA MET A 1 4.14 23.34 -7.46
C MET A 1 3.88 21.98 -8.12
N HIS A 2 2.67 21.72 -8.61
CA HIS A 2 2.29 20.53 -9.39
C HIS A 2 1.48 21.04 -10.59
N PRO A 3 1.30 20.28 -11.69
CA PRO A 3 0.50 20.74 -12.83
C PRO A 3 -0.95 20.89 -12.38
N ILE A 4 -1.53 22.03 -12.72
CA ILE A 4 -2.95 22.25 -12.52
C ILE A 4 -3.70 21.42 -13.57
N LEU A 5 -4.42 20.40 -13.12
CA LEU A 5 -5.22 19.54 -13.99
C LEU A 5 -6.45 20.32 -14.51
N PHE A 6 -7.15 21.00 -13.59
CA PHE A 6 -8.20 21.95 -13.90
C PHE A 6 -8.33 22.96 -12.77
N ARG A 7 -8.96 24.11 -13.05
CA ARG A 7 -9.30 25.12 -12.05
C ARG A 7 -10.80 25.04 -11.80
N VAL A 8 -11.20 24.96 -10.54
CA VAL A 8 -12.62 25.15 -10.20
C VAL A 8 -12.91 26.64 -10.36
N PRO A 9 -13.84 27.04 -11.25
CA PRO A 9 -14.14 28.44 -11.51
C PRO A 9 -14.93 29.01 -10.34
N LEU A 10 -14.21 29.37 -9.28
CA LEU A 10 -14.77 30.14 -8.18
C LEU A 10 -14.78 31.61 -8.61
N PRO A 11 -15.92 32.31 -8.46
CA PRO A 11 -15.96 33.75 -8.70
C PRO A 11 -14.94 34.42 -7.78
N VAL A 12 -14.21 35.41 -8.32
CA VAL A 12 -13.23 36.15 -7.55
C VAL A 12 -13.99 36.99 -6.53
N TRP A 13 -14.11 36.48 -5.30
CA TRP A 13 -14.76 37.18 -4.21
C TRP A 13 -13.71 37.70 -3.25
N ALA A 14 -13.70 39.01 -3.11
CA ALA A 14 -12.91 39.70 -2.12
C ALA A 14 -13.71 39.67 -0.81
N VAL A 15 -13.41 38.72 0.08
CA VAL A 15 -14.13 38.58 1.34
C VAL A 15 -13.44 39.46 2.38
N PRO A 16 -14.10 40.51 2.91
CA PRO A 16 -13.52 41.36 3.93
C PRO A 16 -13.45 40.56 5.22
N LEU A 17 -12.23 40.35 5.74
CA LEU A 17 -12.04 39.53 6.95
C LEU A 17 -12.75 40.12 8.17
N LEU A 18 -12.96 41.44 8.18
CA LEU A 18 -13.80 42.14 9.15
C LEU A 18 -15.16 41.45 9.34
N TRP A 19 -15.90 41.25 8.26
CA TRP A 19 -17.25 40.68 8.33
C TRP A 19 -17.24 39.21 8.71
N VAL A 20 -16.24 38.45 8.26
CA VAL A 20 -16.08 37.04 8.65
C VAL A 20 -15.91 36.92 10.16
N PHE A 21 -14.99 37.69 10.74
CA PHE A 21 -14.74 37.67 12.18
C PHE A 21 -15.90 38.27 12.98
N LEU A 22 -16.59 39.29 12.49
CA LEU A 22 -17.78 39.85 13.16
C LEU A 22 -18.96 38.86 13.15
N ILE A 23 -19.20 38.16 12.04
CA ILE A 23 -20.25 37.13 11.97
C ILE A 23 -19.90 35.98 12.92
N ALA A 24 -18.66 35.50 12.90
CA ALA A 24 -18.20 34.45 13.81
C ALA A 24 -18.29 34.87 15.29
N ALA A 25 -17.93 36.12 15.61
CA ALA A 25 -18.10 36.69 16.95
C ALA A 25 -19.58 36.74 17.36
N GLY A 26 -20.46 37.17 16.44
CA GLY A 26 -21.90 37.19 16.66
C GLY A 26 -22.49 35.81 16.93
N VAL A 27 -22.07 34.79 16.16
CA VAL A 27 -22.47 33.39 16.38
C VAL A 27 -21.96 32.87 17.73
N ALA A 28 -20.71 33.16 18.08
CA ALA A 28 -20.15 32.77 19.38
C ALA A 28 -20.87 33.43 20.56
N VAL A 29 -21.26 34.70 20.44
CA VAL A 29 -22.05 35.43 21.44
C VAL A 29 -23.47 34.86 21.54
N ALA A 30 -24.14 34.58 20.41
CA ALA A 30 -25.46 33.95 20.41
C ALA A 30 -25.41 32.54 21.04
N GLY A 31 -24.38 31.76 20.73
CA GLY A 31 -24.10 30.47 21.35
C GLY A 31 -23.84 30.58 22.85
N ALA A 32 -23.09 31.59 23.28
CA ALA A 32 -22.85 31.87 24.71
C ALA A 32 -24.15 32.17 25.46
N VAL A 33 -25.05 32.97 24.87
CA VAL A 33 -26.38 33.27 25.43
C VAL A 33 -27.24 32.01 25.50
N GLY A 34 -27.27 31.20 24.43
CA GLY A 34 -28.02 29.94 24.40
C GLY A 34 -27.53 28.94 25.46
N LEU A 35 -26.22 28.76 25.58
CA LEU A 35 -25.60 27.90 26.60
C LEU A 35 -25.84 28.41 28.02
N PHE A 36 -25.86 29.73 28.20
CA PHE A 36 -26.17 30.36 29.49
C PHE A 36 -27.63 30.11 29.91
N LEU A 37 -28.58 30.29 28.97
CA LEU A 37 -29.99 29.97 29.19
C LEU A 37 -30.21 28.47 29.44
N GLY A 38 -29.43 27.61 28.78
CA GLY A 38 -29.37 26.16 29.02
C GLY A 38 -28.64 25.72 30.29
N LYS A 39 -28.31 26.65 31.20
CA LYS A 39 -27.60 26.43 32.48
C LYS A 39 -26.17 25.86 32.36
N ASN A 40 -25.57 25.79 31.16
CA ASN A 40 -24.18 25.39 30.96
C ASN A 40 -23.24 26.61 31.08
N LYS A 41 -23.01 27.05 32.32
CA LYS A 41 -22.16 28.21 32.66
C LYS A 41 -20.72 28.14 32.12
N PRO A 42 -19.98 27.02 32.23
CA PRO A 42 -18.61 26.97 31.70
C PRO A 42 -18.57 27.04 30.18
N GLY A 43 -19.52 26.38 29.48
CA GLY A 43 -19.64 26.48 28.02
C GLY A 43 -19.98 27.91 27.55
N ALA A 44 -20.87 28.58 28.28
CA ALA A 44 -21.23 29.98 28.00
C ALA A 44 -20.04 30.93 28.16
N ALA A 45 -19.24 30.75 29.22
CA ALA A 45 -18.04 31.56 29.45
C ALA A 45 -16.99 31.35 28.36
N ALA A 46 -16.73 30.10 27.97
CA ALA A 46 -15.80 29.78 26.88
C ALA A 46 -16.23 30.38 25.53
N ALA A 47 -17.52 30.25 25.19
CA ALA A 47 -18.08 30.84 23.97
C ALA A 47 -18.03 32.38 23.99
N GLY A 48 -18.27 33.00 25.14
CA GLY A 48 -18.16 34.46 25.32
C GLY A 48 -16.72 34.96 25.13
N ILE A 49 -15.73 34.27 25.70
CA ILE A 49 -14.30 34.57 25.51
C ILE A 49 -13.91 34.42 24.02
N ALA A 50 -14.37 33.35 23.37
CA ALA A 50 -14.15 33.14 21.94
C ALA A 50 -14.76 34.28 21.11
N GLY A 51 -15.97 34.74 21.44
CA GLY A 51 -16.61 35.88 20.79
C GLY A 51 -15.81 37.18 20.91
N LEU A 52 -15.30 37.49 22.11
CA LEU A 52 -14.44 38.66 22.33
C LEU A 52 -13.12 38.56 21.56
N ALA A 53 -12.49 37.39 21.54
CA ALA A 53 -11.27 37.15 20.77
C ALA A 53 -11.50 37.32 19.25
N LEU A 54 -12.62 36.81 18.74
CA LEU A 54 -13.01 36.97 17.33
C LEU A 54 -13.31 38.45 17.00
N ALA A 55 -13.95 39.20 17.90
CA ALA A 55 -14.16 40.65 17.71
C ALA A 55 -12.84 41.43 17.70
N ALA A 56 -11.88 41.06 18.55
CA ALA A 56 -10.54 41.65 18.54
C ALA A 56 -9.78 41.33 17.24
N LEU A 57 -9.92 40.10 16.71
CA LEU A 57 -9.40 39.73 15.39
C LEU A 57 -10.07 40.52 14.27
N ALA A 58 -11.39 40.75 14.35
CA ALA A 58 -12.12 41.59 13.41
C ALA A 58 -11.55 43.01 13.34
N PHE A 59 -11.24 43.60 14.51
CA PHE A 59 -10.61 44.91 14.59
C PHE A 59 -9.18 44.91 14.00
N LYS A 60 -8.39 43.87 14.32
CA LYS A 60 -7.02 43.73 13.81
C LYS A 60 -6.96 43.59 12.28
N PHE A 61 -7.90 42.85 11.69
CA PHE A 61 -7.96 42.56 10.26
C PHE A 61 -9.00 43.40 9.50
N LYS A 62 -9.39 44.56 10.06
CA LYS A 62 -10.49 45.39 9.54
C LYS A 62 -10.34 45.84 8.07
N GLU A 63 -9.09 46.02 7.63
CA GLU A 63 -8.75 46.44 6.26
C GLU A 63 -8.23 45.29 5.40
N SER A 64 -8.11 44.09 5.96
CA SER A 64 -7.61 42.92 5.25
C SER A 64 -8.73 42.24 4.48
N THR A 65 -8.50 42.02 3.20
CA THR A 65 -9.43 41.32 2.31
C THR A 65 -8.76 40.05 1.81
N TYR A 66 -9.46 38.92 1.92
CA TYR A 66 -8.98 37.66 1.38
C TYR A 66 -9.65 37.41 0.04
N THR A 67 -8.85 37.35 -1.02
CA THR A 67 -9.33 37.05 -2.37
C THR A 67 -9.46 35.55 -2.55
N LEU A 68 -10.70 35.05 -2.56
CA LEU A 68 -10.97 33.69 -3.03
C LEU A 68 -10.94 33.73 -4.57
N GLY A 69 -9.94 33.09 -5.16
CA GLY A 69 -9.81 32.93 -6.60
C GLY A 69 -10.10 31.49 -7.05
N PRO A 70 -9.94 31.20 -8.35
CA PRO A 70 -10.07 29.86 -8.88
C PRO A 70 -9.16 28.88 -8.15
N LEU A 71 -9.72 27.81 -7.59
CA LEU A 71 -8.97 26.83 -6.81
C LEU A 71 -8.24 25.87 -7.77
N PRO A 72 -6.89 25.83 -7.77
CA PRO A 72 -6.15 24.89 -8.60
C PRO A 72 -6.28 23.47 -8.05
N ILE A 73 -6.65 22.52 -8.92
CA ILE A 73 -6.65 21.09 -8.60
C ILE A 73 -5.43 20.45 -9.26
N TYR A 74 -4.54 19.89 -8.44
CA TYR A 74 -3.27 19.34 -8.88
C TYR A 74 -3.38 17.86 -9.26
N SER A 75 -2.76 17.46 -10.38
CA SER A 75 -2.80 16.08 -10.88
C SER A 75 -2.32 15.06 -9.83
N TYR A 76 -1.21 15.35 -9.14
CA TYR A 76 -0.69 14.51 -8.07
C TYR A 76 -1.68 14.37 -6.90
N GLY A 77 -2.31 15.47 -6.48
CA GLY A 77 -3.31 15.45 -5.41
C GLY A 77 -4.53 14.61 -5.76
N VAL A 78 -4.99 14.67 -7.01
CA VAL A 78 -6.10 13.83 -7.51
C VAL A 78 -5.71 12.35 -7.49
N MET A 79 -4.53 12.00 -7.99
CA MET A 79 -4.05 10.61 -8.00
C MET A 79 -3.83 10.08 -6.56
N LEU A 80 -3.32 10.91 -5.66
CA LEU A 80 -3.19 10.56 -4.24
C LEU A 80 -4.55 10.34 -3.59
N GLY A 81 -5.52 11.24 -3.80
CA GLY A 81 -6.89 11.06 -3.30
C GLY A 81 -7.54 9.79 -3.83
N LEU A 82 -7.44 9.54 -5.14
CA LEU A 82 -7.91 8.32 -5.77
C LEU A 82 -7.27 7.07 -5.15
N SER A 83 -5.96 7.12 -4.89
CA SER A 83 -5.25 6.00 -4.26
C SER A 83 -5.74 5.70 -2.85
N LEU A 84 -6.11 6.72 -2.06
CA LEU A 84 -6.68 6.53 -0.73
C LEU A 84 -8.08 5.92 -0.79
N VAL A 85 -8.89 6.30 -1.79
CA VAL A 85 -10.22 5.72 -2.01
C VAL A 85 -10.12 4.26 -2.45
N VAL A 86 -9.29 3.96 -3.45
CA VAL A 86 -9.02 2.57 -3.88
C VAL A 86 -8.47 1.74 -2.72
N GLY A 87 -7.54 2.33 -1.96
CA GLY A 87 -6.95 1.69 -0.81
C GLY A 87 -7.95 1.39 0.31
N TRP A 88 -8.93 2.26 0.53
CA TRP A 88 -10.02 2.04 1.49
C TRP A 88 -10.84 0.81 1.13
N TYR A 89 -11.38 0.76 -0.09
CA TYR A 89 -12.20 -0.37 -0.52
C TYR A 89 -11.42 -1.68 -0.55
N LEU A 90 -10.16 -1.64 -1.00
CA LEU A 90 -9.32 -2.83 -1.05
C LEU A 90 -8.96 -3.33 0.36
N THR A 91 -8.50 -2.44 1.25
CA THR A 91 -8.07 -2.83 2.60
C THR A 91 -9.25 -3.34 3.43
N LEU A 92 -10.37 -2.62 3.44
CA LEU A 92 -11.54 -3.03 4.23
C LEU A 92 -12.24 -4.27 3.67
N GLY A 93 -12.33 -4.39 2.35
CA GLY A 93 -12.86 -5.60 1.73
C GLY A 93 -11.99 -6.83 1.98
N LEU A 94 -10.66 -6.66 2.06
CA LEU A 94 -9.75 -7.74 2.46
C LEU A 94 -9.79 -8.00 3.97
N ALA A 95 -9.93 -6.97 4.80
CA ALA A 95 -10.05 -7.11 6.25
C ALA A 95 -11.28 -7.92 6.64
N GLU A 96 -12.44 -7.59 6.07
CA GLU A 96 -13.70 -8.30 6.28
C GLU A 96 -13.60 -9.77 5.84
N ARG A 97 -13.05 -10.01 4.65
CA ARG A 97 -12.78 -11.37 4.15
C ARG A 97 -11.86 -12.19 5.05
N ASP A 98 -10.95 -11.51 5.76
CA ASP A 98 -9.98 -12.14 6.64
C ASP A 98 -10.51 -12.33 8.07
N GLY A 99 -11.72 -11.84 8.38
CA GLY A 99 -12.35 -11.90 9.71
C GLY A 99 -11.94 -10.77 10.67
N LEU A 100 -11.37 -9.68 10.16
CA LEU A 100 -11.03 -8.51 10.98
C LEU A 100 -12.24 -7.59 11.16
N PRO A 101 -12.42 -6.98 12.35
CA PRO A 101 -13.57 -6.12 12.64
C PRO A 101 -13.55 -4.85 11.78
N ARG A 102 -14.45 -4.80 10.78
CA ARG A 102 -14.46 -3.79 9.71
C ARG A 102 -14.47 -2.35 10.23
N GLU A 103 -15.30 -2.05 11.23
CA GLU A 103 -15.39 -0.69 11.80
C GLU A 103 -14.07 -0.28 12.48
N THR A 104 -13.47 -1.17 13.27
CA THR A 104 -12.19 -0.88 13.93
C THR A 104 -11.07 -0.74 12.89
N MET A 105 -11.10 -1.52 11.81
CA MET A 105 -10.15 -1.43 10.71
C MET A 105 -10.32 -0.14 9.89
N ALA A 106 -11.55 0.33 9.71
CA ALA A 106 -11.84 1.63 9.10
C ALA A 106 -11.25 2.78 9.92
N ASN A 107 -11.44 2.74 11.25
CA ASN A 107 -10.82 3.71 12.16
C ASN A 107 -9.28 3.63 12.11
N CYS A 108 -8.70 2.43 12.08
CA CYS A 108 -7.26 2.24 11.93
C CYS A 108 -6.74 2.83 10.62
N TYR A 109 -7.47 2.66 9.51
CA TYR A 109 -7.10 3.22 8.21
C TYR A 109 -7.02 4.74 8.25
N VAL A 110 -8.03 5.41 8.82
CA VAL A 110 -8.05 6.87 8.98
C VAL A 110 -6.90 7.34 9.86
N VAL A 111 -6.69 6.70 11.00
CA VAL A 111 -5.57 7.02 11.90
C VAL A 111 -4.23 6.85 11.19
N THR A 112 -4.08 5.81 10.38
CA THR A 112 -2.87 5.55 9.59
C THR A 112 -2.62 6.67 8.58
N ALA A 113 -3.66 7.11 7.86
CA ALA A 113 -3.55 8.21 6.90
C ALA A 113 -3.18 9.54 7.57
N VAL A 114 -3.82 9.88 8.70
CA VAL A 114 -3.53 11.09 9.46
C VAL A 114 -2.10 11.04 10.02
N ALA A 115 -1.72 9.92 10.65
CA ALA A 115 -0.38 9.73 11.20
C ALA A 115 0.71 9.75 10.11
N ALA A 116 0.40 9.28 8.90
CA ALA A 116 1.30 9.39 7.76
C ALA A 116 1.51 10.85 7.34
N VAL A 117 0.45 11.66 7.22
CA VAL A 117 0.60 13.09 6.90
C VAL A 117 1.39 13.82 7.98
N LEU A 118 1.08 13.56 9.25
CA LEU A 118 1.81 14.15 10.39
C LEU A 118 3.28 13.73 10.41
N GLY A 119 3.56 12.43 10.26
CA GLY A 119 4.92 11.90 10.23
C GLY A 119 5.73 12.45 9.06
N ALA A 120 5.12 12.58 7.88
CA ALA A 120 5.76 13.17 6.71
C ALA A 120 6.15 14.63 6.95
N ARG A 121 5.30 15.39 7.65
CA ARG A 121 5.58 16.79 8.01
C ARG A 121 6.63 16.90 9.11
N VAL A 122 6.52 16.09 10.17
CA VAL A 122 7.48 16.09 11.27
C VAL A 122 8.88 15.77 10.74
N LEU A 123 9.01 14.73 9.91
CA LEU A 123 10.32 14.39 9.35
C LEU A 123 10.86 15.51 8.46
N TYR A 124 10.01 16.14 7.63
CA TYR A 124 10.42 17.29 6.83
C TYR A 124 10.97 18.44 7.69
N ILE A 125 10.28 18.77 8.80
CA ILE A 125 10.73 19.81 9.72
C ILE A 125 12.08 19.44 10.32
N LEU A 126 12.24 18.19 10.78
CA LEU A 126 13.48 17.73 11.41
C LEU A 126 14.67 17.73 10.44
N THR A 127 14.45 17.43 9.17
CA THR A 127 15.53 17.40 8.17
C THR A 127 15.85 18.75 7.54
N ASN A 128 14.95 19.73 7.67
CA ASN A 128 15.07 21.05 7.02
C ASN A 128 14.84 22.20 8.02
N LEU A 129 15.37 22.08 9.24
CA LEU A 129 15.20 23.10 10.29
C LEU A 129 15.67 24.49 9.85
N ASP A 130 16.70 24.54 9.00
CA ASP A 130 17.29 25.77 8.50
C ASP A 130 16.38 26.54 7.53
N GLU A 131 15.31 25.93 7.01
CA GLU A 131 14.34 26.58 6.11
C GLU A 131 13.27 27.42 6.83
N PHE A 132 13.19 27.34 8.17
CA PHE A 132 12.09 27.93 8.93
C PHE A 132 12.50 29.16 9.75
N ASP A 133 12.05 30.33 9.32
CA ASP A 133 12.27 31.60 10.04
C ASP A 133 11.41 31.76 11.31
N SER A 134 10.35 30.96 11.46
CA SER A 134 9.45 31.02 12.64
C SER A 134 8.75 29.70 12.92
N LEU A 135 8.34 29.49 14.18
CA LEU A 135 7.55 28.31 14.58
C LEU A 135 6.21 28.21 13.83
N GLY A 136 5.60 29.34 13.46
CA GLY A 136 4.34 29.35 12.70
C GLY A 136 4.52 28.81 11.28
N ALA A 137 5.68 29.03 10.65
CA ALA A 137 5.98 28.54 9.31
C ALA A 137 6.10 27.00 9.27
N MET A 138 6.48 26.37 10.38
CA MET A 138 6.55 24.91 10.51
C MET A 138 5.18 24.24 10.30
N PHE A 139 4.07 24.93 10.59
CA PHE A 139 2.71 24.41 10.42
C PHE A 139 2.06 24.77 9.08
N ASP A 140 2.71 25.57 8.22
CA ASP A 140 2.16 25.92 6.90
C ASP A 140 2.41 24.79 5.88
N ILE A 141 1.51 23.81 5.87
CA ILE A 141 1.57 22.63 4.97
C ILE A 141 1.27 23.03 3.51
N ARG A 142 0.68 24.21 3.28
CA ARG A 142 0.27 24.67 1.94
C ARG A 142 1.46 24.99 1.04
N ARG A 143 2.62 25.32 1.62
CA ARG A 143 3.87 25.55 0.89
C ARG A 143 4.54 24.25 0.41
N GLY A 144 3.96 23.09 0.73
CA GLY A 144 4.57 21.79 0.52
C GLY A 144 5.40 21.37 1.74
N GLY A 145 6.42 20.55 1.51
CA GLY A 145 7.32 20.08 2.57
C GLY A 145 6.79 18.87 3.34
N LEU A 146 6.68 17.76 2.62
CA LEU A 146 6.34 16.44 3.16
C LEU A 146 7.38 15.44 2.69
N VAL A 147 7.98 14.68 3.62
CA VAL A 147 8.95 13.63 3.29
C VAL A 147 8.25 12.27 3.30
N ALA A 148 8.33 11.54 2.19
CA ALA A 148 7.67 10.25 2.03
C ALA A 148 8.08 9.22 3.11
N TYR A 149 9.36 9.17 3.50
CA TYR A 149 9.85 8.29 4.57
C TYR A 149 9.16 8.57 5.91
N GLY A 150 8.91 9.85 6.22
CA GLY A 150 8.21 10.25 7.42
C GLY A 150 6.75 9.82 7.38
N GLY A 151 6.15 9.79 6.19
CA GLY A 151 4.80 9.30 6.00
C GLY A 151 4.66 7.80 6.23
N PHE A 152 5.59 7.00 5.69
CA PHE A 152 5.59 5.56 5.92
C PHE A 152 5.81 5.23 7.40
N LEU A 153 6.80 5.86 8.04
CA LEU A 153 7.09 5.64 9.46
C LEU A 153 5.96 6.12 10.36
N GLY A 154 5.41 7.31 10.09
CA GLY A 154 4.27 7.87 10.82
C GLY A 154 3.02 7.00 10.70
N GLY A 155 2.72 6.53 9.49
CA GLY A 155 1.62 5.59 9.24
C GLY A 155 1.81 4.29 10.02
N PHE A 156 2.99 3.66 9.93
CA PHE A 156 3.31 2.43 10.67
C PHE A 156 3.15 2.60 12.19
N VAL A 157 3.75 3.66 12.76
CA VAL A 157 3.65 3.94 14.20
C VAL A 157 2.21 4.23 14.60
N GLY A 158 1.47 5.01 13.80
CA GLY A 158 0.06 5.29 14.03
C GLY A 158 -0.81 4.04 14.03
N SER A 159 -0.67 3.17 13.02
CA SER A 159 -1.38 1.88 12.99
C SER A 159 -0.99 1.02 14.20
N TYR A 160 0.31 0.92 14.51
CA TYR A 160 0.79 0.10 15.62
C TYR A 160 0.22 0.52 16.97
N LEU A 161 0.27 1.83 17.28
CA LEU A 161 -0.26 2.36 18.53
C LEU A 161 -1.78 2.16 18.63
N PHE A 162 -2.50 2.38 17.52
CA PHE A 162 -3.95 2.18 17.46
C PHE A 162 -4.33 0.70 17.65
N LEU A 163 -3.68 -0.21 16.93
CA LEU A 163 -3.97 -1.65 17.05
C LEU A 163 -3.61 -2.16 18.45
N ARG A 164 -2.50 -1.68 19.02
CA ARG A 164 -2.09 -2.03 20.38
C ARG A 164 -3.11 -1.55 21.42
N SER A 165 -3.66 -0.34 21.28
CA SER A 165 -4.72 0.14 22.19
C SER A 165 -6.03 -0.66 22.06
N HIS A 166 -6.25 -1.32 20.92
CA HIS A 166 -7.41 -2.16 20.66
C HIS A 166 -7.16 -3.66 20.84
N GLN A 167 -5.96 -4.05 21.29
CA GLN A 167 -5.50 -5.43 21.45
C GLN A 167 -5.60 -6.27 20.17
N LEU A 168 -5.35 -5.64 19.01
CA LEU A 168 -5.38 -6.29 17.71
C LEU A 168 -3.97 -6.59 17.19
N PRO A 169 -3.78 -7.73 16.50
CA PRO A 169 -2.48 -8.10 15.98
C PRO A 169 -2.09 -7.24 14.76
N LEU A 170 -0.81 -6.86 14.70
CA LEU A 170 -0.28 -6.04 13.61
C LEU A 170 -0.18 -6.79 12.27
N LEU A 171 0.21 -8.07 12.30
CA LEU A 171 0.51 -8.81 11.06
C LEU A 171 -0.72 -9.08 10.18
N PRO A 172 -1.90 -9.47 10.71
CA PRO A 172 -3.12 -9.56 9.91
C PRO A 172 -3.49 -8.22 9.28
N TRP A 173 -3.38 -7.11 10.03
CA TRP A 173 -3.60 -5.77 9.48
C TRP A 173 -2.62 -5.46 8.34
N ALA A 174 -1.33 -5.74 8.55
CA ALA A 174 -0.31 -5.49 7.54
C ALA A 174 -0.57 -6.27 6.25
N ASP A 175 -1.01 -7.53 6.34
CA ASP A 175 -1.34 -8.36 5.18
C ASP A 175 -2.49 -7.82 4.33
N VAL A 176 -3.50 -7.22 4.96
CA VAL A 176 -4.66 -6.62 4.25
C VAL A 176 -4.37 -5.20 3.78
N ALA A 177 -3.42 -4.50 4.41
CA ALA A 177 -3.00 -3.14 4.04
C ALA A 177 -1.96 -3.11 2.90
N VAL A 178 -1.01 -4.05 2.80
CA VAL A 178 0.02 -3.97 1.74
C VAL A 178 -0.50 -4.04 0.30
N PRO A 179 -1.61 -4.74 -0.05
CA PRO A 179 -2.18 -4.65 -1.38
C PRO A 179 -2.64 -3.22 -1.72
N SER A 180 -3.16 -2.46 -0.74
CA SER A 180 -3.50 -1.05 -0.97
C SER A 180 -2.28 -0.18 -1.17
N LEU A 181 -1.15 -0.44 -0.47
CA LEU A 181 0.12 0.23 -0.75
C LEU A 181 0.63 -0.04 -2.18
N ALA A 182 0.52 -1.28 -2.67
CA ALA A 182 0.87 -1.62 -4.05
C ALA A 182 -0.02 -0.89 -5.07
N SER A 183 -1.34 -0.84 -4.82
CA SER A 183 -2.28 -0.06 -5.65
C SER A 183 -1.99 1.46 -5.57
N GLY A 184 -1.55 1.94 -4.41
CA GLY A 184 -1.16 3.32 -4.22
C GLY A 184 0.07 3.68 -5.03
N LEU A 185 1.08 2.81 -5.05
CA LEU A 185 2.24 2.96 -5.93
C LEU A 185 1.82 3.00 -7.41
N MET A 186 0.92 2.10 -7.82
CA MET A 186 0.39 2.05 -9.19
C MET A 186 -0.24 3.39 -9.62
N ILE A 187 -1.07 3.98 -8.76
CA ILE A 187 -1.87 5.19 -9.08
C ILE A 187 -1.06 6.47 -8.88
N THR A 188 -0.37 6.63 -7.76
CA THR A 188 0.33 7.89 -7.41
C THR A 188 1.50 8.19 -8.34
N ARG A 189 2.16 7.17 -8.88
CA ARG A 189 3.26 7.33 -9.84
C ARG A 189 2.79 7.89 -11.18
N ILE A 190 1.53 7.71 -11.55
CA ILE A 190 0.92 8.42 -12.68
C ILE A 190 0.83 9.93 -12.39
N GLY A 191 0.61 10.32 -11.12
CA GLY A 191 0.68 11.72 -10.70
C GLY A 191 2.07 12.32 -10.90
N CYS A 192 3.13 11.59 -10.54
CA CYS A 192 4.52 11.99 -10.79
C CYS A 192 4.82 12.10 -12.29
N TYR A 193 4.33 11.14 -13.09
CA TYR A 193 4.47 11.15 -14.55
C TYR A 193 3.84 12.39 -15.18
N LEU A 194 2.60 12.72 -14.80
CA LEU A 194 1.91 13.93 -15.28
C LEU A 194 2.63 15.21 -14.87
N PHE A 195 3.37 15.20 -13.76
CA PHE A 195 4.18 16.33 -13.34
C PHE A 195 5.53 16.41 -14.05
N GLY A 196 6.14 15.28 -14.37
CA GLY A 196 7.49 15.18 -14.91
C GLY A 196 8.58 15.23 -13.85
N CYS A 197 8.29 14.76 -12.62
CA CYS A 197 9.27 14.51 -11.55
C CYS A 197 9.61 13.02 -11.44
N ASP A 198 10.64 12.64 -10.66
CA ASP A 198 11.06 11.23 -10.45
C ASP A 198 11.45 10.49 -11.75
N PHE A 199 12.12 11.19 -12.68
CA PHE A 199 12.47 10.64 -13.99
C PHE A 199 13.82 9.90 -14.01
N GLY A 200 14.03 9.13 -15.07
CA GLY A 200 15.20 8.28 -15.24
C GLY A 200 16.35 8.92 -16.00
N ARG A 201 17.40 8.13 -16.24
CA ARG A 201 18.58 8.56 -17.01
C ARG A 201 18.19 8.81 -18.48
N PRO A 202 18.93 9.68 -19.19
CA PRO A 202 18.73 9.86 -20.62
C PRO A 202 18.80 8.53 -21.38
N LEU A 203 17.87 8.38 -22.33
CA LEU A 203 17.85 7.24 -23.23
C LEU A 203 18.96 7.37 -24.27
N GLY A 204 19.57 6.24 -24.64
CA GLY A 204 20.54 6.20 -25.73
C GLY A 204 19.91 6.55 -27.08
N GLU A 205 20.74 6.97 -28.04
CA GLU A 205 20.29 7.40 -29.37
C GLU A 205 19.50 6.31 -30.13
N GLY A 206 19.83 5.03 -29.91
CA GLY A 206 19.12 3.89 -30.50
C GLY A 206 17.78 3.52 -29.85
N ALA A 207 17.34 4.23 -28.80
CA ALA A 207 16.09 3.86 -28.11
C ALA A 207 14.86 3.99 -29.03
N PRO A 208 13.86 3.08 -28.91
CA PRO A 208 12.65 3.15 -29.72
C PRO A 208 11.90 4.47 -29.58
N GLY A 209 11.33 4.97 -30.68
CA GLY A 209 10.63 6.26 -30.70
C GLY A 209 9.46 6.34 -29.72
N TRP A 210 8.71 5.25 -29.54
CA TRP A 210 7.61 5.19 -28.57
C TRP A 210 8.10 5.39 -27.12
N LEU A 211 9.28 4.85 -26.80
CA LEU A 211 9.85 4.95 -25.46
C LEU A 211 10.39 6.35 -25.22
N LYS A 212 11.04 6.96 -26.23
CA LYS A 212 11.44 8.36 -26.19
C LYS A 212 10.23 9.29 -26.02
N GLY A 213 9.11 9.00 -26.70
CA GLY A 213 7.87 9.75 -26.58
C GLY A 213 7.28 9.71 -25.17
N LEU A 214 7.25 8.53 -24.54
CA LEU A 214 6.85 8.41 -23.12
C LEU A 214 7.84 9.08 -22.16
N GLY A 215 9.12 9.09 -22.53
CA GLY A 215 10.22 9.62 -21.73
C GLY A 215 10.50 11.11 -21.92
N THR A 216 9.61 11.87 -22.55
CA THR A 216 9.86 13.29 -22.88
C THR A 216 8.81 14.16 -22.22
N PHE A 217 9.25 15.11 -21.39
CA PHE A 217 8.36 15.95 -20.59
C PHE A 217 8.31 17.39 -21.13
N PRO A 218 7.12 18.00 -21.23
CA PRO A 218 6.97 19.28 -21.90
C PRO A 218 7.54 20.45 -21.09
N HIS A 219 7.88 21.52 -21.81
CA HIS A 219 7.98 22.86 -21.26
C HIS A 219 6.56 23.43 -21.09
N TRP A 220 6.05 23.42 -19.86
CA TRP A 220 4.74 23.98 -19.56
C TRP A 220 4.75 25.50 -19.73
N PRO A 221 3.72 26.09 -20.37
CA PRO A 221 3.58 27.55 -20.49
C PRO A 221 3.35 28.20 -19.12
N GLU A 222 3.60 29.52 -19.04
CA GLU A 222 3.34 30.29 -17.83
C GLU A 222 1.86 30.19 -17.42
N GLY A 223 1.62 29.97 -16.12
CA GLY A 223 0.28 29.81 -15.55
C GLY A 223 -0.23 28.36 -15.42
N THR A 224 0.47 27.37 -15.98
CA THR A 224 0.22 25.93 -15.73
C THR A 224 0.70 25.49 -14.35
N LEU A 225 1.76 26.12 -13.86
CA LEU A 225 2.24 25.99 -12.49
C LEU A 225 1.92 27.27 -11.70
N GLU A 226 1.82 27.13 -10.38
CA GLU A 226 1.64 28.28 -9.48
C GLU A 226 2.89 29.19 -9.47
N HIS A 227 4.08 28.59 -9.57
CA HIS A 227 5.37 29.26 -9.70
C HIS A 227 6.26 28.51 -10.70
N GLY A 228 7.01 29.24 -11.54
CA GLY A 228 7.94 28.69 -12.53
C GLY A 228 7.29 28.27 -13.86
N SER A 229 8.14 27.83 -14.80
CA SER A 229 7.76 27.26 -16.09
C SER A 229 8.50 25.96 -16.33
N GLY A 230 7.92 25.06 -17.13
CA GLY A 230 8.54 23.76 -17.42
C GLY A 230 8.26 22.65 -16.40
N SER A 231 8.33 21.41 -16.86
CA SER A 231 8.34 20.22 -15.99
C SER A 231 9.67 20.13 -15.22
N PRO A 232 9.72 19.47 -14.05
CA PRO A 232 10.97 19.29 -13.30
C PRO A 232 12.10 18.68 -14.14
N ALA A 233 11.79 17.68 -14.98
CA ALA A 233 12.75 17.11 -15.93
C ALA A 233 13.30 18.13 -16.92
N TRP A 234 12.44 18.99 -17.48
CA TRP A 234 12.89 20.05 -18.38
C TRP A 234 13.78 21.06 -17.65
N VAL A 235 13.35 21.54 -16.48
CA VAL A 235 14.09 22.54 -15.68
C VAL A 235 15.47 22.00 -15.30
N GLN A 236 15.55 20.75 -14.86
CA GLN A 236 16.82 20.12 -14.51
C GLN A 236 17.73 19.97 -15.73
N HIS A 237 17.20 19.56 -16.88
CA HIS A 237 18.01 19.41 -18.10
C HIS A 237 18.55 20.74 -18.64
N VAL A 238 17.79 21.83 -18.55
CA VAL A 238 18.28 23.17 -18.90
C VAL A 238 19.42 23.57 -17.96
N LYS A 239 19.25 23.35 -16.66
CA LYS A 239 20.23 23.76 -15.63
C LYS A 239 21.50 22.93 -15.61
N GLU A 240 21.38 21.61 -15.75
CA GLU A 240 22.46 20.65 -15.45
C GLU A 240 23.00 19.94 -16.69
N ARG A 241 22.22 19.90 -17.78
CA ARG A 241 22.58 19.15 -19.00
C ARG A 241 22.71 20.03 -20.24
N GLY A 242 22.62 21.36 -20.09
CA GLY A 242 22.82 22.31 -21.19
C GLY A 242 21.74 22.25 -22.27
N LEU A 243 20.52 21.79 -21.95
CA LEU A 243 19.38 21.90 -22.86
C LEU A 243 19.08 23.37 -23.13
N ASP A 244 18.83 23.72 -24.40
CA ASP A 244 18.42 25.09 -24.74
C ASP A 244 17.08 25.42 -24.05
N ALA A 245 17.02 26.56 -23.37
CA ALA A 245 15.82 27.07 -22.72
C ALA A 245 14.70 27.41 -23.71
N SER A 246 14.99 27.49 -25.01
CA SER A 246 13.97 27.58 -26.07
C SER A 246 13.31 26.23 -26.42
N SER A 247 13.86 25.11 -25.94
CA SER A 247 13.35 23.77 -26.23
C SER A 247 11.94 23.56 -25.66
N HIS A 248 11.04 23.03 -26.49
CA HIS A 248 9.66 22.74 -26.11
C HIS A 248 9.51 21.54 -25.16
N ALA A 249 10.56 20.72 -24.99
CA ALA A 249 10.51 19.54 -24.14
C ALA A 249 11.89 19.11 -23.62
N SER A 250 11.88 18.26 -22.59
CA SER A 250 13.07 17.70 -21.97
C SER A 250 13.82 16.78 -22.93
N LEU A 251 15.07 16.43 -22.61
CA LEU A 251 15.72 15.26 -23.21
C LEU A 251 14.88 14.00 -22.96
N ALA A 252 14.96 13.04 -23.88
CA ALA A 252 14.31 11.75 -23.74
C ALA A 252 14.99 10.92 -22.64
N VAL A 253 14.23 10.51 -21.63
CA VAL A 253 14.71 9.78 -20.44
C VAL A 253 13.91 8.50 -20.22
N HIS A 254 14.42 7.59 -19.39
CA HIS A 254 13.62 6.47 -18.93
C HIS A 254 12.39 6.98 -18.15
N PRO A 255 11.14 6.66 -18.55
CA PRO A 255 9.94 7.02 -17.81
C PRO A 255 9.77 6.11 -16.58
N THR A 256 10.66 6.26 -15.61
CA THR A 256 10.72 5.45 -14.38
C THR A 256 9.43 5.48 -13.58
N GLN A 257 8.63 6.54 -13.71
CA GLN A 257 7.30 6.66 -13.11
C GLN A 257 6.33 5.61 -13.68
N ILE A 258 6.35 5.41 -15.01
CA ILE A 258 5.55 4.35 -15.65
C ILE A 258 6.04 2.98 -15.20
N TYR A 259 7.37 2.79 -15.12
CA TYR A 259 7.94 1.53 -14.66
C TYR A 259 7.52 1.24 -13.20
N GLU A 260 7.56 2.25 -12.32
CA GLU A 260 7.09 2.16 -10.93
C GLU A 260 5.58 1.87 -10.86
N SER A 261 4.76 2.50 -11.71
CA SER A 261 3.33 2.18 -11.82
C SER A 261 3.09 0.72 -12.20
N LEU A 262 3.84 0.21 -13.18
CA LEU A 262 3.77 -1.19 -13.61
C LEU A 262 4.25 -2.15 -12.50
N VAL A 263 5.28 -1.77 -11.76
CA VAL A 263 5.71 -2.51 -10.55
C VAL A 263 4.59 -2.54 -9.52
N GLY A 264 3.91 -1.42 -9.26
CA GLY A 264 2.75 -1.37 -8.37
C GLY A 264 1.64 -2.32 -8.81
N ALA A 265 1.29 -2.33 -10.09
CA ALA A 265 0.30 -3.24 -10.66
C ALA A 265 0.73 -4.71 -10.55
N GLY A 266 1.99 -5.01 -10.87
CA GLY A 266 2.56 -6.36 -10.77
C GLY A 266 2.61 -6.87 -9.32
N LEU A 267 2.98 -6.00 -8.37
CA LEU A 267 2.95 -6.31 -6.94
C LEU A 267 1.52 -6.56 -6.47
N LEU A 268 0.57 -5.71 -6.85
CA LEU A 268 -0.83 -5.92 -6.49
C LEU A 268 -1.33 -7.29 -6.97
N ALA A 269 -1.08 -7.64 -8.24
CA ALA A 269 -1.45 -8.94 -8.79
C ALA A 269 -0.75 -10.10 -8.05
N LEU A 270 0.57 -9.99 -7.81
CA LEU A 270 1.34 -10.97 -7.06
C LEU A 270 0.75 -11.21 -5.66
N LEU A 271 0.47 -10.14 -4.92
CA LEU A 271 -0.05 -10.23 -3.57
C LEU A 271 -1.45 -10.86 -3.55
N LEU A 272 -2.36 -10.42 -4.41
CA LEU A 272 -3.71 -10.99 -4.49
C LEU A 272 -3.70 -12.47 -4.89
N LEU A 273 -2.77 -12.90 -5.75
CA LEU A 273 -2.58 -14.30 -6.08
C LEU A 273 -1.97 -15.10 -4.93
N ALA A 274 -0.97 -14.55 -4.24
CA ALA A 274 -0.32 -15.18 -3.09
C ALA A 274 -1.29 -15.38 -1.92
N ARG A 275 -2.22 -14.44 -1.70
CA ARG A 275 -3.28 -14.53 -0.68
C ARG A 275 -4.11 -15.81 -0.78
N ARG A 276 -4.34 -16.32 -1.99
CA ARG A 276 -5.10 -17.58 -2.20
C ARG A 276 -4.42 -18.81 -1.59
N ARG A 277 -3.14 -18.71 -1.25
CA ARG A 277 -2.34 -19.82 -0.70
C ARG A 277 -1.61 -19.45 0.59
N GLN A 278 -2.05 -18.38 1.25
CA GLN A 278 -1.49 -17.92 2.51
C GLN A 278 -1.46 -19.04 3.56
N LYS A 279 -0.36 -19.10 4.31
CA LYS A 279 -0.01 -20.11 5.32
C LYS A 279 0.13 -19.52 6.71
N PHE A 280 0.45 -18.23 6.82
CA PHE A 280 0.55 -17.55 8.10
C PHE A 280 0.23 -16.05 7.99
N ARG A 281 -0.19 -15.44 9.11
CA ARG A 281 -0.41 -13.99 9.18
C ARG A 281 0.93 -13.24 9.18
N GLY A 282 1.08 -12.31 8.26
CA GLY A 282 2.31 -11.57 7.93
C GLY A 282 2.97 -12.03 6.62
N GLU A 283 2.53 -13.12 6.01
CA GLU A 283 3.15 -13.67 4.80
C GLU A 283 3.11 -12.68 3.63
N ILE A 284 1.98 -12.00 3.45
CA ILE A 284 1.72 -11.11 2.33
C ILE A 284 2.49 -9.81 2.52
N PHE A 285 2.54 -9.30 3.75
CA PHE A 285 3.38 -8.18 4.14
C PHE A 285 4.87 -8.44 3.88
N LEU A 286 5.38 -9.61 4.30
CA LEU A 286 6.78 -9.97 4.09
C LEU A 286 7.10 -10.15 2.61
N LEU A 287 6.19 -10.77 1.85
CA LEU A 287 6.33 -10.89 0.39
C LEU A 287 6.36 -9.54 -0.30
N PHE A 288 5.46 -8.61 0.06
CA PHE A 288 5.47 -7.24 -0.46
C PHE A 288 6.80 -6.56 -0.15
N THR A 289 7.26 -6.61 1.11
CA THR A 289 8.49 -5.94 1.54
C THR A 289 9.70 -6.44 0.76
N PHE A 290 9.84 -7.75 0.59
CA PHE A 290 10.93 -8.33 -0.19
C PHE A 290 10.82 -7.99 -1.69
N ALA A 291 9.65 -8.23 -2.30
CA ALA A 291 9.46 -8.03 -3.73
C ALA A 291 9.58 -6.55 -4.14
N TYR A 292 8.98 -5.64 -3.36
CA TYR A 292 9.15 -4.21 -3.56
C TYR A 292 10.60 -3.78 -3.35
N GLY A 293 11.30 -4.34 -2.35
CA GLY A 293 12.73 -4.07 -2.14
C GLY A 293 13.58 -4.42 -3.37
N VAL A 294 13.38 -5.60 -3.96
CA VAL A 294 14.07 -6.01 -5.19
C VAL A 294 13.74 -5.05 -6.35
N CYS A 295 12.45 -4.78 -6.59
CA CYS A 295 12.02 -3.88 -7.66
C CYS A 295 12.57 -2.46 -7.46
N ARG A 296 12.53 -1.93 -6.24
CA ARG A 296 13.02 -0.59 -5.90
C ARG A 296 14.52 -0.48 -6.12
N TYR A 297 15.28 -1.51 -5.73
CA TYR A 297 16.72 -1.57 -5.93
C TYR A 297 17.09 -1.52 -7.42
N LEU A 298 16.38 -2.31 -8.25
CA LEU A 298 16.59 -2.34 -9.71
C LEU A 298 16.18 -1.04 -10.38
N LEU A 299 15.03 -0.47 -10.01
CA LEU A 299 14.54 0.79 -10.57
C LEU A 299 15.49 1.95 -10.29
N GLU A 300 16.15 1.97 -9.12
CA GLU A 300 17.10 3.02 -8.77
C GLU A 300 18.31 3.06 -9.73
N LEU A 301 18.66 1.93 -10.35
CA LEU A 301 19.75 1.88 -11.35
C LEU A 301 19.45 2.73 -12.59
N LEU A 302 18.16 2.88 -12.93
CA LEU A 302 17.69 3.62 -14.10
C LEU A 302 17.38 5.09 -13.78
N ARG A 303 17.41 5.46 -12.52
CA ARG A 303 16.78 6.67 -12.00
C ARG A 303 17.86 7.78 -11.98
N ASP A 304 17.55 9.03 -12.37
CA ASP A 304 18.54 10.15 -12.48
C ASP A 304 18.29 11.46 -11.68
N ASP A 305 17.18 11.63 -10.95
CA ASP A 305 17.00 12.82 -10.10
C ASP A 305 18.04 12.93 -8.96
N ALA A 306 18.57 14.16 -8.78
CA ALA A 306 19.68 14.49 -7.89
C ALA A 306 19.27 14.55 -6.40
N GLU A 307 17.97 14.60 -6.09
CA GLU A 307 17.44 14.85 -4.73
C GLU A 307 17.46 13.63 -3.80
N ARG A 308 18.02 12.49 -4.22
CA ARG A 308 17.75 11.18 -3.58
C ARG A 308 18.50 10.87 -2.29
N GLY A 309 19.47 11.69 -1.92
CA GLY A 309 20.39 11.38 -0.83
C GLY A 309 21.24 10.14 -1.13
N SER A 310 22.48 10.15 -0.65
CA SER A 310 23.41 9.03 -0.79
C SER A 310 23.95 8.63 0.58
N ILE A 311 24.21 7.33 0.75
CA ILE A 311 24.72 6.76 1.99
C ILE A 311 26.13 6.20 1.72
N PRO A 312 27.16 6.66 2.45
CA PRO A 312 28.50 6.09 2.39
C PRO A 312 28.52 4.60 2.81
N PRO A 313 29.51 3.80 2.36
CA PRO A 313 30.71 4.16 1.61
C PRO A 313 30.52 4.21 0.09
N SER A 314 31.39 4.94 -0.61
CA SER A 314 31.52 4.85 -2.08
C SER A 314 32.34 3.63 -2.47
N LEU A 315 31.76 2.76 -3.28
CA LEU A 315 32.39 1.53 -3.78
C LEU A 315 32.31 1.47 -5.30
N PRO A 316 33.22 0.74 -5.98
CA PRO A 316 33.13 0.54 -7.42
C PRO A 316 31.77 -0.03 -7.82
N GLU A 317 31.14 0.52 -8.85
CA GLU A 317 29.76 0.16 -9.25
C GLU A 317 29.61 -1.33 -9.59
N HIS A 318 30.65 -1.92 -10.20
CA HIS A 318 30.73 -3.34 -10.56
C HIS A 318 30.85 -4.26 -9.35
N VAL A 319 31.16 -3.74 -8.16
CA VAL A 319 31.13 -4.49 -6.90
C VAL A 319 29.80 -4.23 -6.20
N LEU A 320 29.44 -2.95 -6.06
CA LEU A 320 28.32 -2.53 -5.25
C LEU A 320 26.98 -3.07 -5.79
N ILE A 321 26.71 -2.90 -7.09
CA ILE A 321 25.43 -3.33 -7.70
C ILE A 321 25.26 -4.85 -7.65
N PRO A 322 26.25 -5.66 -8.11
CA PRO A 322 26.15 -7.11 -8.01
C PRO A 322 26.06 -7.64 -6.58
N ALA A 323 26.75 -7.00 -5.63
CA ALA A 323 26.68 -7.41 -4.23
C ALA A 323 25.27 -7.29 -3.64
N GLY A 324 24.56 -6.20 -3.93
CA GLY A 324 23.16 -6.05 -3.50
C GLY A 324 22.25 -7.11 -4.13
N LEU A 325 22.41 -7.39 -5.43
CA LEU A 325 21.65 -8.45 -6.11
C LEU A 325 21.95 -9.84 -5.54
N LEU A 326 23.22 -10.11 -5.22
CA LEU A 326 23.64 -11.36 -4.59
C LEU A 326 23.01 -11.52 -3.19
N LEU A 327 22.95 -10.45 -2.41
CA LEU A 327 22.26 -10.46 -1.12
C LEU A 327 20.77 -10.75 -1.26
N PHE A 328 20.08 -10.16 -2.25
CA PHE A 328 18.69 -10.54 -2.55
C PHE A 328 18.56 -12.00 -2.98
N ALA A 329 19.50 -12.54 -3.77
CA ALA A 329 19.51 -13.95 -4.16
C ALA A 329 19.69 -14.89 -2.96
N VAL A 330 20.57 -14.53 -2.03
CA VAL A 330 20.76 -15.23 -0.75
C VAL A 330 19.49 -15.15 0.09
N GLY A 331 18.88 -13.97 0.18
CA GLY A 331 17.57 -13.76 0.81
C GLY A 331 16.53 -14.72 0.23
N TYR A 332 16.27 -14.66 -1.07
CA TYR A 332 15.33 -15.56 -1.74
C TYR A 332 15.60 -17.05 -1.44
N THR A 333 16.87 -17.46 -1.44
CA THR A 333 17.30 -18.83 -1.13
C THR A 333 16.99 -19.23 0.32
N ILE A 334 17.20 -18.33 1.28
CA ILE A 334 16.96 -18.59 2.72
C ILE A 334 15.50 -18.38 3.12
N GLY A 335 14.74 -17.54 2.42
CA GLY A 335 13.33 -17.25 2.72
C GLY A 335 12.40 -17.93 1.74
N PHE A 336 12.02 -17.17 0.71
CA PHE A 336 10.88 -17.45 -0.16
C PHE A 336 10.98 -18.72 -1.01
N SER A 337 12.18 -19.20 -1.34
CA SER A 337 12.33 -20.46 -2.09
C SER A 337 11.77 -21.69 -1.34
N ARG A 338 11.61 -21.61 -0.01
CA ARG A 338 11.02 -22.66 0.84
C ARG A 338 9.57 -22.96 0.49
N VAL A 339 8.85 -22.01 -0.10
CA VAL A 339 7.46 -22.18 -0.56
C VAL A 339 7.36 -23.24 -1.66
N LEU A 340 8.41 -23.42 -2.47
CA LEU A 340 8.45 -24.42 -3.54
C LEU A 340 8.66 -25.80 -2.93
N ARG A 341 7.64 -26.67 -2.98
CA ARG A 341 7.72 -28.05 -2.44
C ARG A 341 8.54 -29.00 -3.31
N ASN A 342 8.62 -28.75 -4.62
CA ASN A 342 9.42 -29.56 -5.54
C ASN A 342 10.89 -29.17 -5.42
N ASP A 343 11.74 -30.11 -4.99
CA ASP A 343 13.17 -29.86 -4.74
C ASP A 343 13.94 -29.49 -6.01
N VAL A 344 13.59 -30.06 -7.17
CA VAL A 344 14.21 -29.70 -8.45
C VAL A 344 13.86 -28.27 -8.80
N ALA A 345 12.57 -27.92 -8.75
CA ALA A 345 12.12 -26.57 -9.02
C ALA A 345 12.78 -25.55 -8.06
N ARG A 346 12.86 -25.88 -6.77
CA ARG A 346 13.52 -25.05 -5.75
C ARG A 346 14.99 -24.82 -6.05
N LYS A 347 15.75 -25.87 -6.34
CA LYS A 347 17.19 -25.76 -6.67
C LYS A 347 17.41 -24.95 -7.95
N VAL A 348 16.57 -25.15 -8.96
CA VAL A 348 16.61 -24.39 -10.22
C VAL A 348 16.35 -22.90 -9.97
N THR A 349 15.30 -22.53 -9.24
CA THR A 349 15.01 -21.10 -8.98
C THR A 349 16.06 -20.46 -8.08
N GLN A 350 16.62 -21.20 -7.12
CA GLN A 350 17.75 -20.74 -6.31
C GLN A 350 18.96 -20.42 -7.19
N ALA A 351 19.34 -21.31 -8.10
CA ALA A 351 20.45 -21.06 -9.03
C ALA A 351 20.17 -19.86 -9.95
N LEU A 352 18.95 -19.77 -10.49
CA LEU A 352 18.53 -18.64 -11.34
C LEU A 352 18.54 -17.31 -10.61
N ALA A 353 18.28 -17.27 -9.29
CA ALA A 353 18.30 -16.04 -8.51
C ALA A 353 19.68 -15.37 -8.47
N PHE A 354 20.78 -16.12 -8.64
CA PHE A 354 22.14 -15.57 -8.68
C PHE A 354 22.53 -15.04 -10.07
N VAL A 355 21.81 -15.41 -11.13
CA VAL A 355 22.14 -15.00 -12.51
C VAL A 355 22.19 -13.48 -12.67
N PRO A 356 21.22 -12.68 -12.19
CA PRO A 356 21.26 -11.22 -12.33
C PRO A 356 22.51 -10.59 -11.72
N ALA A 357 22.99 -11.09 -10.57
CA ALA A 357 24.21 -10.58 -9.94
C ALA A 357 25.44 -10.85 -10.82
N VAL A 358 25.57 -12.07 -11.33
CA VAL A 358 26.68 -12.45 -12.22
C VAL A 358 26.64 -11.66 -13.52
N VAL A 359 25.47 -11.55 -14.14
CA VAL A 359 25.28 -10.79 -15.38
C VAL A 359 25.64 -9.32 -15.18
N MET A 360 25.17 -8.68 -14.09
CA MET A 360 25.53 -7.29 -13.80
C MET A 360 27.01 -7.10 -13.52
N TYR A 361 27.66 -8.06 -12.84
CA TYR A 361 29.11 -8.01 -12.67
C TYR A 361 29.84 -8.04 -14.01
N LEU A 362 29.41 -8.91 -14.94
CA LEU A 362 30.03 -9.02 -16.26
C LEU A 362 29.80 -7.77 -17.12
N ILE A 363 28.62 -7.15 -17.04
CA ILE A 363 28.29 -5.92 -17.78
C ILE A 363 29.09 -4.72 -17.25
N LEU A 364 29.22 -4.60 -15.93
CA LEU A 364 29.85 -3.45 -15.28
C LEU A 364 31.37 -3.62 -15.10
N LYS A 365 31.92 -4.80 -15.40
CA LYS A 365 33.34 -5.09 -15.19
C LYS A 365 34.20 -4.05 -15.94
N PRO A 366 35.08 -3.32 -15.24
CA PRO A 366 35.92 -2.33 -15.88
C PRO A 366 37.02 -3.00 -16.71
N GLU A 367 37.41 -2.36 -17.82
CA GLU A 367 38.51 -2.85 -18.67
C GLU A 367 39.87 -2.82 -17.95
N THR A 368 40.05 -1.86 -17.02
CA THR A 368 41.24 -1.73 -16.17
C THR A 368 40.83 -1.35 -14.75
N PHE A 369 41.59 -1.81 -13.74
CA PHE A 369 41.27 -1.56 -12.33
C PHE A 369 41.13 -0.06 -11.98
N GLY A 370 41.86 0.82 -12.67
CA GLY A 370 41.82 2.28 -12.47
C GLY A 370 40.65 3.01 -13.12
N ALA A 371 39.89 2.37 -14.02
CA ALA A 371 38.77 2.99 -14.75
C ALA A 371 37.41 2.83 -14.04
N SER A 372 37.40 2.36 -12.79
CA SER A 372 36.17 2.04 -12.08
C SER A 372 35.44 3.29 -11.61
N ALA A 373 34.23 3.53 -12.11
CA ALA A 373 33.34 4.51 -11.53
C ALA A 373 32.90 4.05 -10.12
N THR A 374 33.01 4.95 -9.15
CA THR A 374 32.52 4.70 -7.79
C THR A 374 31.09 5.19 -7.64
N LEU A 375 30.25 4.38 -7.01
CA LEU A 375 28.87 4.67 -6.71
C LEU A 375 28.66 4.65 -5.19
N GLN A 376 27.74 5.46 -4.69
CA GLN A 376 27.16 5.30 -3.35
C GLN A 376 25.74 4.79 -3.50
N TYR A 377 25.29 3.96 -2.55
CA TYR A 377 23.88 3.60 -2.53
C TYR A 377 23.03 4.82 -2.24
N SER A 378 21.90 4.92 -2.93
CA SER A 378 20.87 5.85 -2.48
C SER A 378 20.26 5.37 -1.17
N THR A 379 19.65 6.29 -0.44
CA THR A 379 18.87 5.95 0.77
C THR A 379 17.82 4.88 0.49
N SER A 380 17.19 4.93 -0.69
CA SER A 380 16.15 3.97 -1.07
C SER A 380 16.72 2.57 -1.32
N GLN A 381 17.91 2.45 -1.93
CA GLN A 381 18.59 1.17 -2.15
C GLN A 381 19.02 0.52 -0.83
N ALA A 382 19.59 1.32 0.07
CA ALA A 382 20.02 0.81 1.38
C ALA A 382 18.83 0.32 2.21
N VAL A 383 17.73 1.09 2.26
CA VAL A 383 16.49 0.71 2.94
C VAL A 383 15.88 -0.53 2.30
N ALA A 384 15.82 -0.60 0.97
CA ALA A 384 15.28 -1.75 0.24
C ALA A 384 16.07 -3.03 0.54
N LEU A 385 17.40 -2.95 0.58
CA LEU A 385 18.27 -4.07 0.87
C LEU A 385 18.09 -4.55 2.33
N ALA A 386 18.15 -3.63 3.29
CA ALA A 386 18.02 -3.96 4.71
C ALA A 386 16.64 -4.55 5.03
N THR A 387 15.57 -3.91 4.58
CA THR A 387 14.19 -4.38 4.83
C THR A 387 13.87 -5.66 4.08
N GLY A 388 14.35 -5.82 2.85
CA GLY A 388 14.19 -7.06 2.10
C GLY A 388 14.87 -8.25 2.76
N LEU A 389 16.13 -8.11 3.20
CA LEU A 389 16.84 -9.17 3.92
C LEU A 389 16.17 -9.52 5.25
N ALA A 390 15.74 -8.51 6.02
CA ALA A 390 14.99 -8.70 7.25
C ALA A 390 13.67 -9.44 6.99
N ALA A 391 12.93 -9.05 5.96
CA ALA A 391 11.68 -9.70 5.58
C ALA A 391 11.90 -11.16 5.16
N SER A 392 12.98 -11.42 4.43
CA SER A 392 13.36 -12.77 4.03
C SER A 392 13.70 -13.68 5.22
N PHE A 393 14.46 -13.16 6.19
CA PHE A 393 14.78 -13.89 7.41
C PHE A 393 13.51 -14.17 8.24
N ALA A 394 12.69 -13.14 8.46
CA ALA A 394 11.41 -13.28 9.15
C ALA A 394 10.51 -14.32 8.45
N PHE A 395 10.42 -14.26 7.12
CA PHE A 395 9.64 -15.22 6.34
C PHE A 395 10.12 -16.66 6.59
N ALA A 396 11.45 -16.90 6.59
CA ALA A 396 11.99 -18.23 6.84
C ALA A 396 11.58 -18.78 8.22
N VAL A 397 11.60 -17.93 9.25
CA VAL A 397 11.22 -18.29 10.62
C VAL A 397 9.73 -18.58 10.73
N TYR A 398 8.89 -17.64 10.28
CA TYR A 398 7.43 -17.78 10.37
C TYR A 398 6.89 -18.91 9.49
N TYR A 399 7.45 -19.08 8.28
CA TYR A 399 7.04 -20.16 7.38
C TYR A 399 7.33 -21.53 7.99
N LYS A 400 8.47 -21.71 8.65
CA LYS A 400 8.78 -22.96 9.35
C LYS A 400 7.79 -23.20 10.49
N ALA A 401 7.57 -22.22 11.36
CA ALA A 401 6.61 -22.32 12.45
C ALA A 401 5.19 -22.63 11.96
N ALA A 402 4.79 -22.08 10.81
CA ALA A 402 3.49 -22.31 10.20
C ALA A 402 3.31 -23.73 9.64
N LEU A 403 4.40 -24.41 9.26
CA LEU A 403 4.35 -25.82 8.88
C LEU A 403 4.14 -26.73 10.10
N ASP A 404 4.73 -26.35 11.23
CA ASP A 404 4.63 -27.11 12.48
C ASP A 404 3.26 -26.89 13.17
N HIS A 405 2.72 -25.65 13.11
CA HIS A 405 1.48 -25.24 13.78
C HIS A 405 0.56 -24.41 12.85
N PRO A 406 -0.08 -25.03 11.84
CA PRO A 406 -0.81 -24.30 10.80
C PRO A 406 -2.03 -23.52 11.29
N GLU A 407 -2.79 -24.07 12.25
CA GLU A 407 -3.99 -23.39 12.79
C GLU A 407 -3.61 -22.14 13.58
N GLN A 408 -2.59 -22.26 14.45
CA GLN A 408 -2.09 -21.13 15.24
C GLN A 408 -1.48 -20.04 14.36
N ALA A 409 -0.83 -20.41 13.26
CA ALA A 409 -0.22 -19.46 12.32
C ALA A 409 -1.26 -18.60 11.59
N MET A 410 -2.50 -19.05 11.49
CA MET A 410 -3.61 -18.32 10.85
C MET A 410 -4.57 -17.67 11.86
N ALA A 411 -4.46 -17.99 13.15
CA ALA A 411 -5.31 -17.45 14.20
C ALA A 411 -5.18 -15.92 14.33
N LEU A 412 -6.32 -15.23 14.48
CA LEU A 412 -6.37 -13.78 14.67
C LEU A 412 -6.21 -13.35 16.14
N ASN A 413 -6.49 -14.25 17.11
CA ASN A 413 -6.41 -13.96 18.54
C ASN A 413 -7.12 -12.65 18.94
N LEU A 414 -8.35 -12.45 18.45
CA LEU A 414 -9.14 -11.25 18.73
C LEU A 414 -9.63 -11.24 20.19
N PRO A 415 -9.80 -10.06 20.82
CA PRO A 415 -10.46 -9.94 22.12
C PRO A 415 -11.91 -10.45 22.07
N ALA A 416 -12.39 -11.03 23.17
CA ALA A 416 -13.79 -11.46 23.30
C ALA A 416 -14.76 -10.29 23.07
N GLY A 417 -15.83 -10.53 22.29
CA GLY A 417 -16.84 -9.51 21.94
C GLY A 417 -16.48 -8.63 20.73
N LYS A 418 -15.41 -8.93 19.99
CA LYS A 418 -15.09 -8.30 18.68
C LYS A 418 -15.16 -9.29 17.52
N THR A 419 -15.99 -10.32 17.65
CA THR A 419 -16.29 -11.28 16.60
C THR A 419 -17.03 -10.61 15.45
N THR A 420 -16.91 -11.21 14.28
CA THR A 420 -17.37 -10.71 12.99
C THR A 420 -18.87 -10.43 13.01
N ALA A 421 -19.28 -9.27 12.49
CA ALA A 421 -20.67 -8.90 12.18
C ALA A 421 -21.31 -9.78 11.08
N ALA A 422 -20.79 -10.98 10.85
CA ALA A 422 -21.31 -11.96 9.90
C ALA A 422 -22.08 -13.08 10.61
N ASP A 423 -22.04 -13.16 11.95
CA ASP A 423 -22.75 -14.18 12.73
C ASP A 423 -23.95 -13.59 13.52
N ASP A 424 -24.12 -12.27 13.59
CA ASP A 424 -25.17 -11.60 14.37
C ASP A 424 -26.47 -11.32 13.58
N GLU A 425 -26.58 -11.72 12.29
CA GLU A 425 -27.80 -11.51 11.49
C GLU A 425 -28.75 -12.72 11.45
N ASP A 426 -28.43 -13.84 12.11
CA ASP A 426 -29.24 -15.07 12.07
C ASP A 426 -29.87 -15.49 13.42
N GLU A 427 -29.67 -14.75 14.53
CA GLU A 427 -30.17 -15.16 15.87
C GLU A 427 -31.21 -14.23 16.55
N ASP A 428 -31.59 -13.09 15.96
CA ASP A 428 -32.49 -12.10 16.60
C ASP A 428 -33.85 -11.90 15.89
N GLU A 429 -34.52 -12.96 15.40
CA GLU A 429 -35.89 -12.86 14.84
C GLU A 429 -36.94 -13.84 15.41
N ASP A 430 -36.64 -14.61 16.46
CA ASP A 430 -37.63 -15.52 17.06
C ASP A 430 -37.80 -15.27 18.57
N GLU A 431 -38.31 -14.11 18.99
CA GLU A 431 -38.96 -13.98 20.30
C GLU A 431 -39.94 -12.79 20.30
N ASP A 432 -41.13 -13.04 20.85
CA ASP A 432 -42.21 -12.09 21.20
C ASP A 432 -43.35 -11.89 20.18
N GLU A 433 -44.28 -12.85 20.11
CA GLU A 433 -45.72 -12.55 20.03
C GLU A 433 -46.52 -13.79 20.48
N ASP A 434 -46.92 -13.85 21.75
CA ASP A 434 -48.10 -14.63 22.21
C ASP A 434 -48.50 -14.13 23.62
N GLU A 435 -49.43 -13.16 23.67
CA GLU A 435 -50.23 -12.84 24.87
C GLU A 435 -51.62 -13.49 24.74
N ASP A 436 -51.78 -14.58 25.48
CA ASP A 436 -52.87 -14.96 26.39
C ASP A 436 -54.38 -14.95 26.02
N GLU A 437 -55.00 -16.06 26.48
CA GLU A 437 -56.37 -16.27 27.01
C GLU A 437 -57.53 -16.73 26.09
N ASP A 438 -57.80 -18.04 26.23
CA ASP A 438 -59.03 -18.62 26.81
C ASP A 438 -60.11 -19.33 25.95
N GLU A 439 -60.58 -20.42 26.59
CA GLU A 439 -61.86 -21.14 26.47
C GLU A 439 -62.06 -22.28 25.43
N ALA A 440 -61.92 -23.51 25.99
CA ALA A 440 -63.02 -24.47 26.18
C ALA A 440 -63.59 -25.29 25.00
N ASN A 441 -63.58 -26.60 25.25
CA ASN A 441 -64.67 -27.57 25.09
C ASN A 441 -64.69 -28.49 23.85
N GLU A 442 -64.22 -29.71 24.14
CA GLU A 442 -64.63 -31.02 23.62
C GLU A 442 -66.05 -31.10 23.03
N LYS A 443 -66.19 -31.56 21.76
CA LYS A 443 -67.26 -32.46 21.29
C LYS A 443 -67.11 -32.92 19.81
N ARG A 444 -67.10 -34.25 19.65
CA ARG A 444 -67.78 -35.06 18.62
C ARG A 444 -67.33 -35.01 17.13
N ARG A 445 -66.54 -36.03 16.75
CA ARG A 445 -66.72 -37.07 15.68
C ARG A 445 -67.94 -36.97 14.72
N PRO A 446 -67.99 -37.70 13.55
CA PRO A 446 -66.96 -38.46 12.79
C PRO A 446 -67.13 -38.49 11.23
N GLN A 447 -66.33 -39.38 10.57
CA GLN A 447 -66.52 -40.09 9.26
C GLN A 447 -66.04 -39.39 7.97
N ALA A 448 -65.02 -39.91 7.27
CA ALA A 448 -64.92 -41.11 6.39
C ALA A 448 -64.97 -40.67 4.91
N THR A 449 -63.95 -40.91 4.06
CA THR A 449 -63.78 -42.10 3.22
C THR A 449 -62.53 -41.88 2.35
N ALA A 450 -61.55 -42.79 2.37
CA ALA A 450 -61.30 -43.87 1.40
C ALA A 450 -60.47 -43.48 0.16
N GLY A 451 -59.32 -44.16 -0.03
CA GLY A 451 -58.74 -44.38 -1.36
C GLY A 451 -57.20 -44.50 -1.41
N GLY A 452 -56.68 -45.74 -1.53
CA GLY A 452 -55.47 -45.98 -2.34
C GLY A 452 -54.21 -46.58 -1.69
N LYS A 453 -54.22 -47.90 -1.45
CA LYS A 453 -53.17 -48.93 -1.68
C LYS A 453 -51.68 -48.50 -1.58
N ALA A 454 -50.91 -49.01 -0.60
CA ALA A 454 -50.15 -50.30 -0.60
C ALA A 454 -48.97 -50.31 -1.59
N SER A 455 -47.78 -50.88 -1.37
CA SER A 455 -47.15 -51.76 -0.37
C SER A 455 -45.69 -51.92 -0.86
N ARG A 456 -44.68 -51.62 -0.05
CA ARG A 456 -43.81 -52.59 0.67
C ARG A 456 -42.69 -53.29 -0.13
N GLU A 457 -41.47 -52.91 0.24
CA GLU A 457 -40.23 -53.70 0.52
C GLU A 457 -39.52 -54.60 -0.52
N ARG A 458 -38.21 -54.30 -0.64
CA ARG A 458 -37.01 -55.16 -0.49
C ARG A 458 -36.95 -56.58 -1.08
N ARG A 459 -35.90 -56.81 -1.88
CA ARG A 459 -34.90 -57.93 -1.89
C ARG A 459 -34.03 -57.75 -3.15
N GLY A 460 -32.74 -58.05 -3.27
CA GLY A 460 -31.85 -58.96 -2.53
C GLY A 460 -31.31 -60.06 -3.46
N SER A 461 -30.08 -59.86 -3.99
CA SER A 461 -29.02 -60.84 -4.35
C SER A 461 -29.15 -61.85 -5.52
N ALA A 462 -28.07 -61.91 -6.34
CA ALA A 462 -27.20 -63.08 -6.64
C ALA A 462 -26.99 -63.55 -8.11
N LYS A 463 -25.70 -63.92 -8.39
CA LYS A 463 -25.10 -64.80 -9.45
C LYS A 463 -25.01 -64.25 -10.88
N GLY A 464 -23.98 -64.51 -11.71
CA GLY A 464 -22.73 -65.29 -11.62
C GLY A 464 -22.20 -65.68 -13.03
N THR A 465 -20.86 -65.73 -13.19
CA THR A 465 -20.00 -66.58 -14.07
C THR A 465 -20.02 -66.56 -15.61
N ASP A 466 -18.84 -66.35 -16.24
CA ASP A 466 -18.08 -67.29 -17.13
C ASP A 466 -16.71 -66.65 -17.53
N ARG A 467 -15.51 -67.24 -17.28
CA ARG A 467 -14.70 -68.28 -17.99
C ARG A 467 -14.33 -67.91 -19.46
N ALA A 468 -13.13 -68.15 -20.04
CA ALA A 468 -11.84 -68.73 -19.63
C ALA A 468 -10.76 -68.56 -20.76
N MET A 469 -9.46 -68.66 -20.39
CA MET A 469 -8.29 -69.29 -21.10
C MET A 469 -7.84 -68.78 -22.50
N ALA A 470 -6.55 -68.82 -22.93
CA ALA A 470 -5.46 -69.78 -22.68
C ALA A 470 -4.04 -69.24 -23.06
N ARG A 471 -3.01 -69.79 -22.36
CA ARG A 471 -1.68 -70.30 -22.81
C ARG A 471 -0.66 -69.34 -23.49
N GLU A 472 0.67 -69.47 -23.34
CA GLU A 472 1.54 -70.61 -22.97
C GLU A 472 2.99 -70.15 -22.64
N GLY A 473 3.66 -70.86 -21.71
CA GLY A 473 5.12 -71.20 -21.64
C GLY A 473 6.14 -70.12 -21.21
N GLY A 474 7.20 -70.39 -20.43
CA GLY A 474 7.71 -71.61 -19.81
C GLY A 474 9.21 -71.42 -19.45
N GLY A 475 9.68 -72.05 -18.36
CA GLY A 475 11.10 -72.26 -17.99
C GLY A 475 11.71 -71.22 -17.03
N THR A 476 11.84 -71.45 -15.72
CA THR A 476 12.85 -72.22 -14.94
C THR A 476 14.32 -71.87 -15.21
N ALA A 477 15.01 -71.29 -14.22
CA ALA A 477 16.26 -71.83 -13.66
C ALA A 477 16.77 -70.98 -12.47
N ASP A 478 17.36 -71.71 -11.52
CA ASP A 478 17.94 -71.32 -10.25
C ASP A 478 19.13 -70.32 -10.28
N ALA A 479 19.39 -69.77 -9.10
CA ALA A 479 20.59 -69.08 -8.63
C ALA A 479 21.88 -69.93 -8.79
N PRO A 480 23.14 -69.46 -8.58
CA PRO A 480 23.57 -68.71 -7.37
C PRO A 480 24.73 -67.68 -7.51
N ASP A 481 24.86 -66.85 -6.47
CA ASP A 481 26.07 -66.40 -5.74
C ASP A 481 27.27 -65.69 -6.42
N THR A 482 27.97 -64.91 -5.57
CA THR A 482 29.33 -64.34 -5.62
C THR A 482 29.51 -62.81 -5.87
N THR A 483 29.73 -62.12 -4.74
CA THR A 483 30.86 -61.21 -4.40
C THR A 483 31.88 -60.79 -5.48
N GLY A 484 32.31 -59.51 -5.44
CA GLY A 484 33.74 -59.14 -5.58
C GLY A 484 34.12 -58.06 -6.61
N GLU A 485 34.44 -56.87 -6.10
CA GLU A 485 35.41 -55.82 -6.51
C GLU A 485 35.79 -55.52 -7.97
N GLY A 486 35.83 -54.20 -8.25
CA GLY A 486 36.49 -53.52 -9.38
C GLY A 486 36.38 -52.02 -9.25
#